data_AF-A0A0C2FJG8-F1
#
_entry.id   AF-A0A0C2FJG8-F1
#
_cell.length_a   1.000
_cell.length_b   1.000
_cell.length_c   1.000
_cell.angle_alpha   90.00
_cell.angle_beta   90.00
_cell.angle_gamma   90.00
#
_symmetry.space_group_name_H-M   'P 1'
#
loop_
_entity.id
_entity.type
_entity.pdbx_description
1 polymer ?
#
loop_
_entity_poly.entity_id
_entity_poly.type
_entity_poly.pdbx_seq_one_letter_code
_entity_poly.pdbx_strand_id
1 'polypeptide(L)'
;MDAAIAAFLCLSAALPHRGGLGGGLIATIYTDSRCTTLNARESCPADATEAFFINRRDETVVGPRAVAVPTALNGLYRAFEKYSSKRLSWRQLVKPTIELCLRGITVSKRLSQDLVEFQSLIMNNSRMRSHFVNGTTGKLLAAGEKMLCPLLANFLRDMVDADDPVEFFYRGQGSKRLL
;
A
#
# COMPACT_ATOMS: atom_id res chain seq x y z
N MET A 1 16.15 11.16 -1.62
CA MET A 1 15.34 9.95 -1.32
C MET A 1 14.11 10.27 -0.47
N ASP A 2 14.23 11.06 0.60
CA ASP A 2 13.13 11.39 1.54
C ASP A 2 11.80 11.75 0.86
N ALA A 3 11.83 12.68 -0.10
CA ALA A 3 10.63 13.11 -0.82
C ALA A 3 9.98 11.96 -1.61
N ALA A 4 10.77 11.07 -2.21
CA ALA A 4 10.25 9.92 -2.95
C ALA A 4 9.56 8.91 -2.00
N ILE A 5 10.14 8.67 -0.82
CA ILE A 5 9.53 7.81 0.21
C ILE A 5 8.21 8.42 0.70
N ALA A 6 8.22 9.70 1.10
CA ALA A 6 7.02 10.38 1.58
C ALA A 6 5.91 10.41 0.52
N ALA A 7 6.28 10.69 -0.75
CA ALA A 7 5.34 10.66 -1.87
C ALA A 7 4.77 9.26 -2.10
N PHE A 8 5.59 8.21 -2.10
CA PHE A 8 5.11 6.83 -2.27
C PHE A 8 4.11 6.44 -1.18
N LEU A 9 4.42 6.75 0.09
CA LEU A 9 3.52 6.48 1.22
C LEU A 9 2.19 7.23 1.05
N CYS A 10 2.24 8.50 0.65
CA CYS A 10 1.05 9.30 0.40
C CYS A 10 0.20 8.72 -0.75
N LEU A 11 0.83 8.36 -1.87
CA LEU A 11 0.17 7.76 -3.02
C LEU A 11 -0.43 6.39 -2.70
N SER A 12 0.18 5.62 -1.79
CA SER A 12 -0.37 4.35 -1.31
C SER A 12 -1.73 4.51 -0.64
N ALA A 13 -1.98 5.65 -0.01
CA ALA A 13 -3.28 5.98 0.59
C ALA A 13 -4.22 6.69 -0.41
N ALA A 14 -3.67 7.58 -1.25
CA ALA A 14 -4.47 8.45 -2.11
C ALA A 14 -4.92 7.79 -3.42
N LEU A 15 -4.14 6.84 -3.94
CA LEU A 15 -4.41 6.11 -5.17
C LEU A 15 -4.36 4.59 -4.91
N PRO A 16 -5.24 4.06 -4.05
CA PRO A 16 -5.18 2.64 -3.63
C PRO A 16 -5.37 1.65 -4.78
N HIS A 17 -5.91 2.09 -5.92
CA HIS A 17 -6.08 1.31 -7.16
C HIS A 17 -4.82 1.22 -8.03
N ARG A 18 -3.74 1.94 -7.69
CA ARG A 18 -2.49 1.98 -8.49
C ARG A 18 -1.32 1.25 -7.85
N GLY A 19 -1.29 1.18 -6.53
CA GLY A 19 -0.23 0.53 -5.79
C GLY A 19 -0.17 0.99 -4.35
N GLY A 20 0.63 0.29 -3.55
CA GLY A 20 0.88 0.68 -2.17
C GLY A 20 1.77 -0.31 -1.44
N LEU A 21 1.75 -0.26 -0.11
CA LEU A 21 2.57 -1.13 0.75
C LEU A 21 2.26 -2.62 0.59
N GLY A 22 1.10 -2.98 0.06
CA GLY A 22 0.72 -4.36 -0.27
C GLY A 22 1.31 -4.91 -1.57
N GLY A 23 2.15 -4.15 -2.28
CA GLY A 23 2.83 -4.60 -3.50
C GLY A 23 4.34 -4.45 -3.41
N GLY A 24 4.97 -4.09 -4.53
CA GLY A 24 6.41 -3.86 -4.68
C GLY A 24 6.74 -2.52 -5.36
N LEU A 25 8.04 -2.26 -5.52
CA LEU A 25 8.56 -1.11 -6.25
C LEU A 25 9.93 -1.41 -6.86
N ILE A 26 10.26 -0.66 -7.91
CA ILE A 26 11.62 -0.58 -8.45
C ILE A 26 12.00 0.89 -8.47
N ALA A 27 13.18 1.22 -7.98
CA ALA A 27 13.70 2.58 -7.98
C ALA A 27 15.05 2.63 -8.69
N THR A 28 15.21 3.58 -9.61
CA THR A 28 16.51 3.95 -10.16
C THR A 28 17.01 5.16 -9.38
N ILE A 29 18.20 5.04 -8.80
CA ILE A 29 18.77 6.00 -7.86
C ILE A 29 20.08 6.49 -8.45
N TYR A 30 20.20 7.80 -8.64
CA TYR A 30 21.42 8.44 -9.09
C TYR A 30 21.99 9.31 -7.96
N THR A 31 23.19 8.98 -7.49
CA THR A 31 23.94 9.72 -6.46
C THR A 31 25.43 9.53 -6.70
N ASP A 32 26.24 10.54 -6.39
CA ASP A 32 27.71 10.46 -6.48
C ASP A 32 28.22 9.96 -7.84
N SER A 33 27.60 10.48 -8.91
CA SER A 33 27.84 10.08 -10.31
C SER A 33 27.64 8.59 -10.61
N ARG A 34 26.95 7.85 -9.73
CA ARG A 34 26.63 6.44 -9.86
C ARG A 34 25.14 6.22 -9.97
N CYS A 35 24.73 5.39 -10.93
CA CYS A 35 23.38 4.88 -11.03
C CYS A 35 23.29 3.52 -10.32
N THR A 36 22.25 3.31 -9.51
CA THR A 36 21.96 2.05 -8.83
C THR A 36 20.47 1.76 -8.89
N THR A 37 20.11 0.50 -9.11
CA THR A 37 18.72 0.06 -9.07
C THR A 37 18.44 -0.63 -7.75
N LEU A 38 17.38 -0.20 -7.08
CA LEU A 38 16.77 -0.92 -5.98
C LEU A 38 15.59 -1.72 -6.54
N ASN A 39 15.69 -3.05 -6.46
CA ASN A 39 14.63 -3.96 -6.85
C ASN A 39 13.94 -4.50 -5.60
N ALA A 40 12.74 -4.01 -5.33
CA ALA A 40 11.84 -4.53 -4.32
C ALA A 40 10.52 -4.91 -5.01
N ARG A 41 10.61 -5.66 -6.10
CA ARG A 41 9.46 -6.30 -6.74
C ARG A 41 8.95 -7.44 -5.86
N GLU A 42 7.65 -7.72 -5.94
CA GLU A 42 7.04 -8.84 -5.25
C GLU A 42 7.68 -10.16 -5.65
N SER A 43 7.72 -11.13 -4.74
CA SER A 43 8.23 -12.48 -5.01
C SER A 43 7.12 -13.50 -4.86
N CYS A 44 7.23 -14.61 -5.61
CA CYS A 44 6.31 -15.74 -5.49
C CYS A 44 6.32 -16.28 -4.04
N PRO A 45 5.17 -16.61 -3.44
CA PRO A 45 5.13 -17.34 -2.18
C PRO A 45 5.91 -18.65 -2.27
N ALA A 46 6.54 -19.06 -1.18
CA ALA A 46 7.45 -20.23 -1.18
C ALA A 46 6.74 -21.56 -1.42
N ASP A 47 5.44 -21.64 -1.10
CA ASP A 47 4.57 -22.79 -1.29
C ASP A 47 3.81 -22.79 -2.62
N ALA A 48 3.93 -21.71 -3.41
CA ALA A 48 3.25 -21.59 -4.69
C ALA A 48 3.87 -22.53 -5.74
N THR A 49 3.01 -23.29 -6.41
CA THR A 49 3.39 -24.20 -7.52
C THR A 49 2.56 -23.89 -8.76
N GLU A 50 3.04 -24.28 -9.94
CA GLU A 50 2.29 -24.11 -11.21
C GLU A 50 0.90 -24.74 -11.16
N ALA A 51 0.78 -25.87 -10.45
CA ALA A 51 -0.47 -26.60 -10.27
C ALA A 51 -1.57 -25.75 -9.59
N PHE A 52 -1.21 -24.72 -8.82
CA PHE A 52 -2.19 -23.84 -8.16
C PHE A 52 -3.06 -23.06 -9.15
N PHE A 53 -2.60 -22.89 -10.39
CA PHE A 53 -3.23 -22.00 -11.37
C PHE A 53 -3.79 -22.73 -12.59
N ILE A 54 -3.58 -24.05 -12.71
CA ILE A 54 -4.15 -24.86 -13.79
C ILE A 54 -5.68 -24.78 -13.73
N ASN A 55 -6.30 -24.37 -14.83
CA ASN A 55 -7.75 -24.16 -14.98
C ASN A 55 -8.37 -23.14 -13.99
N ARG A 56 -7.56 -22.25 -13.41
CA ARG A 56 -7.98 -21.25 -12.40
C ARG A 56 -7.51 -19.86 -12.78
N ARG A 57 -7.70 -19.48 -14.05
CA ARG A 57 -7.17 -18.22 -14.59
C ARG A 57 -7.68 -16.99 -13.81
N ASP A 58 -8.93 -17.00 -13.37
CA ASP A 58 -9.51 -15.86 -12.64
C ASP A 58 -8.88 -15.67 -11.24
N GLU A 59 -8.44 -16.77 -10.61
CA GLU A 59 -7.73 -16.74 -9.31
C GLU A 59 -6.31 -16.16 -9.43
N THR A 60 -5.79 -15.96 -10.64
CA THR A 60 -4.51 -15.27 -10.88
C THR A 60 -4.64 -13.75 -10.90
N VAL A 61 -5.88 -13.24 -11.01
CA VAL A 61 -6.17 -11.80 -11.08
C VAL A 61 -6.89 -11.32 -9.83
N VAL A 62 -7.84 -12.10 -9.31
CA VAL A 62 -8.68 -11.71 -8.17
C VAL A 62 -8.63 -12.78 -7.08
N GLY A 63 -8.47 -12.31 -5.84
CA GLY A 63 -8.49 -13.15 -4.64
C GLY A 63 -7.10 -13.38 -4.03
N PRO A 64 -7.03 -14.09 -2.91
CA PRO A 64 -5.80 -14.22 -2.13
C PRO A 64 -4.69 -14.97 -2.87
N ARG A 65 -5.02 -15.85 -3.81
CA ARG A 65 -4.05 -16.59 -4.63
C ARG A 65 -3.35 -15.73 -5.70
N ALA A 66 -3.92 -14.57 -6.02
CA ALA A 66 -3.29 -13.59 -6.90
C ALA A 66 -2.22 -12.76 -6.16
N VAL A 67 -2.10 -12.90 -4.84
CA VAL A 67 -1.19 -12.10 -4.01
C VAL A 67 0.20 -12.73 -3.98
N ALA A 68 1.19 -12.02 -4.52
CA ALA A 68 2.60 -12.28 -4.30
C ALA A 68 3.08 -11.64 -2.98
N VAL A 69 4.26 -12.04 -2.46
CA VAL A 69 4.80 -11.50 -1.20
C VAL A 69 5.11 -10.01 -1.36
N PRO A 70 4.45 -9.10 -0.59
CA PRO A 70 4.67 -7.66 -0.71
C PRO A 70 6.07 -7.26 -0.26
N THR A 71 6.80 -6.46 -1.03
CA THR A 71 8.20 -6.07 -0.73
C THR A 71 8.42 -4.57 -0.66
N ALA A 72 7.39 -3.76 -0.96
CA ALA A 72 7.48 -2.30 -1.01
C ALA A 72 8.01 -1.68 0.29
N LEU A 73 7.52 -2.10 1.47
CA LEU A 73 7.97 -1.54 2.75
C LEU A 73 9.46 -1.79 2.98
N ASN A 74 9.92 -3.03 2.79
CA ASN A 74 11.34 -3.35 2.93
C ASN A 74 12.18 -2.51 1.95
N GLY A 75 11.74 -2.41 0.69
CA GLY A 75 12.41 -1.58 -0.32
C GLY A 75 12.53 -0.11 0.09
N LEU A 76 11.44 0.51 0.55
CA LEU A 76 11.43 1.88 1.05
C LEU A 76 12.34 2.07 2.27
N TYR A 77 12.30 1.13 3.22
CA TYR A 77 13.10 1.22 4.43
C TYR A 77 14.60 1.07 4.13
N ARG A 78 15.00 0.12 3.27
CA ARG A 78 16.40 0.03 2.81
C ARG A 78 16.84 1.28 2.03
N ALA A 79 15.95 1.86 1.23
CA ALA A 79 16.23 3.13 0.56
C ALA A 79 16.40 4.28 1.56
N PHE A 80 15.58 4.31 2.62
CA PHE A 80 15.70 5.26 3.73
C PHE A 80 17.04 5.10 4.46
N GLU A 81 17.39 3.88 4.86
CA GLU A 81 18.64 3.60 5.57
C GLU A 81 19.86 4.03 4.74
N LYS A 82 19.84 3.80 3.43
CA LYS A 82 21.02 4.01 2.58
C LYS A 82 21.10 5.41 1.94
N TYR A 83 19.97 5.98 1.52
CA TYR A 83 19.95 7.17 0.64
C TYR A 83 19.14 8.36 1.19
N SER A 84 18.60 8.28 2.42
CA SER A 84 17.92 9.43 3.03
C SER A 84 18.88 10.60 3.29
N SER A 85 18.32 11.80 3.47
CA SER A 85 19.12 12.98 3.81
C SER A 85 19.70 12.94 5.22
N LYS A 86 19.26 12.00 6.06
CA LYS A 86 19.52 11.93 7.51
C LYS A 86 18.98 13.12 8.33
N ARG A 87 18.20 14.02 7.73
CA ARG A 87 17.55 15.15 8.41
C ARG A 87 16.15 14.83 8.94
N LEU A 88 15.52 13.81 8.37
CA LEU A 88 14.18 13.35 8.73
C LEU A 88 14.26 11.90 9.21
N SER A 89 13.62 11.61 10.33
CA SER A 89 13.36 10.25 10.80
C SER A 89 12.32 9.55 9.94
N TRP A 90 12.31 8.20 9.97
CA TRP A 90 11.28 7.39 9.32
C TRP A 90 9.87 7.83 9.73
N ARG A 91 9.66 8.06 11.03
CA ARG A 91 8.40 8.58 11.58
C ARG A 91 7.97 9.90 10.94
N GLN A 92 8.89 10.84 10.75
CA GLN A 92 8.58 12.12 10.11
C GLN A 92 8.17 11.97 8.64
N LEU A 93 8.67 10.95 7.94
CA LEU A 93 8.26 10.66 6.55
C LEU A 93 6.88 10.00 6.46
N VAL A 94 6.51 9.18 7.45
CA VAL A 94 5.23 8.44 7.48
C VAL A 94 4.08 9.27 8.06
N LYS A 95 4.37 10.13 9.05
CA LYS A 95 3.37 10.92 9.79
C LYS A 95 2.39 11.71 8.89
N PRO A 96 2.81 12.39 7.81
CA PRO A 96 1.89 13.11 6.94
C PRO A 96 0.83 12.20 6.29
N THR A 97 1.19 10.97 5.95
CA THR A 97 0.25 9.98 5.39
C THR A 97 -0.76 9.53 6.43
N ILE A 98 -0.34 9.33 7.69
CA ILE A 98 -1.24 9.00 8.80
C ILE A 98 -2.29 10.10 8.97
N GLU A 99 -1.86 11.36 9.04
CA GLU A 99 -2.74 12.53 9.16
C GLU A 99 -3.69 12.65 7.97
N LEU A 100 -3.20 12.41 6.75
CA LEU A 100 -4.00 12.42 5.54
C LEU A 100 -5.10 11.35 5.56
N CYS A 101 -4.77 10.13 5.98
CA CYS A 101 -5.70 9.02 6.11
C CYS A 101 -6.83 9.31 7.12
N LEU A 102 -6.53 10.05 8.20
CA LEU A 102 -7.49 10.40 9.24
C LEU A 102 -8.35 11.62 8.86
N ARG A 103 -7.75 12.63 8.22
CA ARG A 103 -8.47 13.83 7.75
C ARG A 103 -9.37 13.55 6.55
N GLY A 104 -9.02 12.55 5.76
CA GLY A 104 -9.75 12.16 4.55
C GLY A 104 -9.16 12.74 3.28
N ILE A 105 -9.12 11.88 2.26
CA ILE A 105 -8.54 12.15 0.95
C ILE A 105 -9.68 12.49 -0.01
N THR A 106 -9.54 13.57 -0.76
CA THR A 106 -10.52 13.91 -1.80
C THR A 106 -10.43 12.87 -2.92
N VAL A 107 -11.54 12.18 -3.19
CA VAL A 107 -11.63 11.20 -4.26
C VAL A 107 -11.47 11.90 -5.60
N SER A 108 -10.51 11.45 -6.40
CA SER A 108 -10.27 11.99 -7.74
C SER A 108 -11.32 11.46 -8.72
N LYS A 109 -11.49 12.17 -9.85
CA LYS A 109 -12.34 11.70 -10.95
C LYS A 109 -11.94 10.29 -11.40
N ARG A 110 -10.64 10.04 -11.57
CA ARG A 110 -10.17 8.72 -12.00
C ARG A 110 -10.47 7.63 -10.98
N LEU A 111 -10.19 7.85 -9.69
CA LEU A 111 -10.51 6.88 -8.65
C LEU A 111 -12.02 6.58 -8.64
N SER A 112 -12.89 7.59 -8.73
CA SER A 112 -14.34 7.37 -8.75
C SER A 112 -14.80 6.51 -9.95
N GLN A 113 -14.17 6.65 -11.11
CA GLN A 113 -14.44 5.82 -12.28
C GLN A 113 -14.01 4.37 -12.04
N ASP A 114 -12.81 4.16 -11.48
CA ASP A 114 -12.30 2.83 -11.15
C ASP A 114 -13.18 2.15 -10.08
N LEU A 115 -13.69 2.90 -9.10
CA LEU A 115 -14.63 2.34 -8.12
C LEU A 115 -15.92 1.82 -8.77
N VAL A 116 -16.47 2.55 -9.75
CA VAL A 116 -17.65 2.11 -10.51
C VAL A 116 -17.34 0.87 -11.35
N GLU A 117 -16.18 0.84 -12.01
CA GLU A 117 -15.70 -0.32 -12.79
C GLU A 117 -15.62 -1.58 -11.92
N PHE A 118 -15.14 -1.45 -10.68
CA PHE A 118 -15.00 -2.57 -9.73
C PHE A 118 -16.16 -2.69 -8.72
N GLN A 119 -17.33 -2.10 -9.00
CA GLN A 119 -18.45 -2.03 -8.06
C GLN A 119 -18.84 -3.41 -7.51
N SER A 120 -18.97 -4.42 -8.37
CA SER A 120 -19.38 -5.76 -7.95
C SER A 120 -18.41 -6.37 -6.94
N LEU A 121 -17.09 -6.20 -7.14
CA LEU A 121 -16.07 -6.68 -6.20
C LEU A 121 -16.14 -5.93 -4.87
N ILE A 122 -16.26 -4.60 -4.93
CA ILE A 122 -16.33 -3.75 -3.75
C ILE A 122 -17.56 -4.10 -2.90
N MET A 123 -18.74 -4.19 -3.53
CA MET A 123 -20.00 -4.43 -2.82
C MET A 123 -20.10 -5.84 -2.22
N ASN A 124 -19.39 -6.81 -2.79
CA ASN A 124 -19.32 -8.19 -2.29
C ASN A 124 -18.24 -8.39 -1.20
N ASN A 125 -17.42 -7.38 -0.90
CA ASN A 125 -16.39 -7.47 0.13
C ASN A 125 -16.64 -6.46 1.26
N SER A 126 -16.90 -6.94 2.47
CA SER A 126 -17.24 -6.08 3.62
C SER A 126 -16.15 -5.07 3.97
N ARG A 127 -14.87 -5.44 3.84
CA ARG A 127 -13.72 -4.54 4.10
C ARG A 127 -13.55 -3.49 3.00
N MET A 128 -13.83 -3.83 1.74
CA MET A 128 -13.82 -2.85 0.66
C MET A 128 -15.00 -1.89 0.78
N ARG A 129 -16.20 -2.37 1.13
CA ARG A 129 -17.37 -1.51 1.38
C ARG A 129 -17.10 -0.49 2.47
N SER A 130 -16.55 -0.90 3.61
CA SER A 130 -16.26 0.03 4.71
C SER A 130 -15.26 1.12 4.33
N HIS A 131 -14.50 0.93 3.25
CA HIS A 131 -13.52 1.89 2.77
C HIS A 131 -14.03 2.75 1.60
N PHE A 132 -14.77 2.17 0.65
CA PHE A 132 -15.14 2.79 -0.62
C PHE A 132 -16.62 3.12 -0.79
N VAL A 133 -17.46 2.79 0.19
CA VAL A 133 -18.89 3.13 0.18
C VAL A 133 -19.15 4.25 1.17
N ASN A 134 -19.85 5.28 0.73
CA ASN A 134 -20.35 6.35 1.58
C ASN A 134 -21.40 5.77 2.55
N GLY A 135 -21.10 5.81 3.85
CA GLY A 135 -21.94 5.23 4.89
C GLY A 135 -23.33 5.88 5.04
N THR A 136 -23.51 7.11 4.52
CA THR A 136 -24.80 7.81 4.53
C THR A 136 -25.66 7.47 3.32
N THR A 137 -25.06 7.44 2.12
CA THR A 137 -25.82 7.24 0.87
C THR A 137 -25.90 5.77 0.46
N GLY A 138 -25.03 4.91 0.99
CA GLY A 138 -24.91 3.50 0.58
C GLY A 138 -24.33 3.33 -0.82
N LYS A 139 -23.84 4.41 -1.45
CA LYS A 139 -23.24 4.39 -2.79
C LYS A 139 -21.73 4.42 -2.72
N LEU A 140 -21.07 3.97 -3.79
CA LEU A 140 -19.62 4.15 -3.95
C LEU A 140 -19.25 5.63 -3.85
N LEU A 141 -18.06 5.90 -3.32
CA LEU A 141 -17.56 7.27 -3.19
C LEU A 141 -17.43 7.94 -4.57
N ALA A 142 -18.03 9.12 -4.70
CA ALA A 142 -17.96 9.96 -5.89
C ALA A 142 -16.77 10.92 -5.85
N ALA A 143 -16.38 11.45 -7.01
CA ALA A 143 -15.35 12.47 -7.10
C ALA A 143 -15.70 13.70 -6.22
N GLY A 144 -14.71 14.20 -5.47
CA GLY A 144 -14.90 15.30 -4.53
C GLY A 144 -15.29 14.87 -3.12
N GLU A 145 -15.82 13.65 -2.93
CA GLU A 145 -16.09 13.12 -1.59
C GLU A 145 -14.80 12.79 -0.84
N LYS A 146 -14.92 12.57 0.48
CA LYS A 146 -13.80 12.24 1.37
C LYS A 146 -13.72 10.74 1.60
N MET A 147 -12.60 10.14 1.20
CA MET A 147 -12.23 8.77 1.54
C MET A 147 -11.39 8.77 2.81
N LEU A 148 -11.87 8.11 3.86
CA LEU A 148 -11.14 7.91 5.11
C LEU A 148 -10.42 6.56 5.10
N CYS A 149 -9.20 6.52 5.65
CA CYS A 149 -8.39 5.30 5.72
C CYS A 149 -7.94 4.98 7.16
N PRO A 150 -8.86 4.91 8.16
CA PRO A 150 -8.46 4.79 9.57
C PRO A 150 -7.72 3.48 9.89
N LEU A 151 -8.04 2.38 9.19
CA LEU A 151 -7.33 1.11 9.35
C LEU A 151 -5.87 1.23 8.88
N LEU A 152 -5.63 1.89 7.75
CA LEU A 152 -4.28 2.14 7.26
C LEU A 152 -3.54 3.13 8.18
N ALA A 153 -4.21 4.17 8.66
CA ALA A 153 -3.62 5.12 9.61
C ALA A 153 -3.13 4.41 10.89
N ASN A 154 -3.97 3.55 11.48
CA ASN A 154 -3.62 2.78 12.67
C ASN A 154 -2.49 1.79 12.39
N PHE A 155 -2.52 1.11 11.24
CA PHE A 155 -1.44 0.21 10.85
C PHE A 155 -0.10 0.96 10.71
N LEU A 156 -0.10 2.11 10.03
CA LEU A 156 1.09 2.94 9.86
C LEU A 156 1.59 3.51 11.18
N ARG A 157 0.69 3.88 12.10
CA ARG A 157 1.05 4.32 13.46
C ARG A 157 1.78 3.23 14.22
N ASP A 158 1.17 2.04 14.29
CA ASP A 158 1.77 0.91 15.00
C ASP A 158 3.11 0.49 14.37
N MET A 159 3.23 0.59 13.04
CA MET A 159 4.48 0.32 12.32
C MET A 159 5.59 1.31 12.69
N VAL A 160 5.31 2.61 12.81
CA VAL A 160 6.34 3.59 13.20
C VAL A 160 6.67 3.57 14.69
N ASP A 161 5.77 3.04 15.51
CA ASP A 161 5.94 2.85 16.95
C ASP A 161 6.70 1.56 17.30
N ALA A 162 6.84 0.64 16.36
CA ALA A 162 7.63 -0.58 16.52
C ALA A 162 9.13 -0.30 16.51
N ASP A 163 9.91 -1.16 17.19
CA ASP A 163 11.37 -1.07 17.23
C ASP A 163 11.99 -1.22 15.82
N ASP A 164 11.42 -2.11 15.01
CA ASP A 164 11.78 -2.29 13.60
C ASP A 164 10.50 -2.36 12.75
N PRO A 165 10.27 -1.39 11.84
CA PRO A 165 9.07 -1.36 11.00
C PRO A 165 9.01 -2.51 9.98
N VAL A 166 10.16 -3.03 9.54
CA VAL A 166 10.25 -4.17 8.63
C VAL A 166 9.86 -5.43 9.40
N GLU A 167 10.47 -5.70 10.55
CA GLU A 167 10.11 -6.86 11.37
C GLU A 167 8.63 -6.80 11.79
N PHE A 168 8.10 -5.63 12.16
CA PHE A 168 6.67 -5.44 12.44
C PHE A 168 5.77 -5.94 11.31
N PHE A 169 6.09 -5.57 10.06
CA PHE A 169 5.27 -5.90 8.89
C PHE A 169 5.41 -7.36 8.47
N TYR A 170 6.63 -7.89 8.46
CA TYR A 170 6.94 -9.20 7.87
C TYR A 170 6.85 -10.36 8.85
N ARG A 171 7.06 -10.13 10.15
CA ARG A 171 7.17 -11.19 11.17
C ARG A 171 6.43 -10.89 12.47
N GLY A 172 6.12 -9.62 12.74
CA GLY A 172 5.53 -9.15 13.99
C GLY A 172 4.00 -9.07 13.99
N GLN A 173 3.46 -8.11 14.75
CA GLN A 173 2.02 -7.93 14.87
C GLN A 173 1.35 -7.44 13.58
N GLY A 174 2.11 -6.80 12.69
CA GLY A 174 1.62 -6.39 11.37
C GLY A 174 1.27 -7.59 10.50
N SER A 175 2.13 -8.62 10.46
CA SER A 175 1.90 -9.81 9.62
C SER A 175 0.65 -10.57 10.02
N LYS A 176 0.36 -10.68 11.33
CA LYS A 176 -0.86 -11.32 11.87
C LYS A 176 -2.16 -10.62 11.46
N ARG A 177 -2.10 -9.37 10.99
CA ARG A 177 -3.26 -8.62 10.48
C ARG A 177 -3.45 -8.81 8.97
N LEU A 178 -2.42 -9.28 8.28
CA LEU A 178 -2.37 -9.51 6.84
C LEU A 178 -2.76 -10.95 6.46
N LEU A 179 -2.51 -11.90 7.35
CA LEU A 179 -2.90 -13.33 7.26
C LEU A 179 -4.27 -13.55 7.93
#